data_AF-A0A3D1U7S2-F1
#
_entry.id   AF-A0A3D1U7S2-F1
#
_cell.length_a   1.000
_cell.length_b   1.000
_cell.length_c   1.000
_cell.angle_alpha   90.00
_cell.angle_beta   90.00
_cell.angle_gamma   90.00
#
_symmetry.space_group_name_H-M   'P 1'
#
loop_
_entity.id
_entity.type
_entity.pdbx_description
1 polymer ?
#
loop_
_entity_poly.entity_id
_entity_poly.type
_entity_poly.pdbx_seq_one_letter_code
_entity_poly.pdbx_strand_id
1 'polypeptide(L)'
;MEQHFTSFPLPTSPTPLLGRERESAASRHALLQHDIRVLTLAGPAGVGKSRLALEAAAQLGGAFSYGAAFVDLSPIRDPALVPTALMRAPWTRR
;
A
#
# COMPACT_ATOMS: atom_id res chain seq x y z
N MET A 1 12.42 -10.14 23.61
CA MET A 1 11.37 -9.08 23.61
C MET A 1 10.98 -8.82 22.17
N GLU A 2 10.27 -9.77 21.55
CA GLU A 2 9.78 -9.63 20.17
C GLU A 2 8.52 -8.79 20.21
N GLN A 3 8.62 -7.54 19.75
CA GLN A 3 7.46 -6.68 19.57
C GLN A 3 6.74 -7.14 18.30
N HIS A 4 5.59 -7.79 18.46
CA HIS A 4 4.65 -8.03 17.37
C HIS A 4 4.14 -6.70 16.84
N PHE A 5 4.76 -6.18 15.77
CA PHE A 5 4.18 -5.11 14.97
C PHE A 5 2.99 -5.69 14.22
N THR A 6 1.78 -5.32 14.62
CA THR A 6 0.55 -5.72 13.95
C THR A 6 0.48 -5.08 12.56
N SER A 7 0.97 -5.80 11.54
CA SER A 7 0.68 -5.47 10.14
C SER A 7 -0.83 -5.55 9.93
N PHE A 8 -1.44 -4.50 9.40
CA PHE A 8 -2.84 -4.54 9.03
C PHE A 8 -3.03 -5.47 7.82
N PRO A 9 -4.12 -6.26 7.75
CA PRO A 9 -4.30 -7.21 6.66
C PRO A 9 -4.48 -6.46 5.35
N LEU A 10 -3.49 -6.56 4.47
CA LEU A 10 -3.60 -6.11 3.09
C LEU A 10 -4.44 -7.12 2.30
N PRO A 11 -5.23 -6.68 1.30
CA PRO A 11 -5.84 -7.59 0.36
C PRO A 11 -4.78 -8.51 -0.27
N THR A 12 -4.94 -9.81 -0.07
CA THR A 12 -4.03 -10.83 -0.63
C THR A 12 -4.47 -11.22 -2.03
N SER A 13 -3.51 -11.30 -2.95
CA SER A 13 -3.79 -11.87 -4.26
C SER A 13 -3.64 -13.39 -4.20
N PRO A 14 -4.59 -14.18 -4.75
CA PRO A 14 -4.50 -15.64 -4.73
C PRO A 14 -3.43 -16.19 -5.69
N THR A 15 -2.78 -15.33 -6.49
CA THR A 15 -1.77 -15.72 -7.46
C THR A 15 -0.48 -14.90 -7.29
N PRO A 16 0.71 -15.44 -7.64
CA PRO A 16 1.97 -14.70 -7.57
C PRO A 16 2.02 -13.52 -8.53
N LEU A 17 2.72 -12.42 -8.17
CA LEU A 17 2.99 -11.34 -9.11
C LEU A 17 4.04 -11.79 -10.14
N LEU A 18 3.66 -11.88 -11.42
CA LEU A 18 4.55 -12.36 -12.49
C LEU A 18 5.05 -11.22 -13.37
N GLY A 19 6.36 -11.17 -13.63
CA GLY A 19 6.96 -10.28 -14.65
C GLY A 19 6.92 -8.79 -14.26
N ARG A 20 6.75 -8.49 -12.98
CA ARG A 20 6.67 -7.13 -12.40
C ARG A 20 7.62 -6.97 -11.20
N GLU A 21 8.59 -7.87 -11.06
CA GLU A 21 9.53 -7.92 -9.93
C GLU A 21 10.40 -6.66 -9.91
N ARG A 22 10.81 -6.17 -11.09
CA ARG A 22 11.59 -4.93 -11.24
C ARG A 22 10.79 -3.70 -10.83
N GLU A 23 9.55 -3.59 -11.28
CA GLU A 23 8.66 -2.48 -10.91
C GLU A 23 8.34 -2.49 -9.41
N SER A 24 8.17 -3.68 -8.83
CA SER A 24 7.97 -3.83 -7.39
C SER A 24 9.21 -3.36 -6.63
N ALA A 25 10.40 -3.81 -7.05
CA ALA A 25 11.66 -3.39 -6.44
C ALA A 25 11.90 -1.87 -6.56
N ALA A 26 11.63 -1.28 -7.73
CA ALA A 26 11.74 0.16 -7.95
C ALA A 26 10.78 0.95 -7.05
N SER A 27 9.53 0.50 -6.93
CA SER A 27 8.52 1.12 -6.07
C SER A 27 8.95 1.09 -4.60
N ARG A 28 9.46 -0.04 -4.12
CA ARG A 28 9.99 -0.17 -2.75
C ARG A 28 11.20 0.72 -2.52
N HIS A 29 12.16 0.71 -3.45
CA HIS A 29 13.36 1.52 -3.35
C HIS A 29 13.04 3.02 -3.29
N ALA A 30 12.10 3.49 -4.12
CA ALA A 30 11.62 4.87 -4.09
C ALA A 30 10.97 5.21 -2.75
N LEU A 31 10.08 4.36 -2.23
CA LEU A 31 9.38 4.60 -0.96
C LEU A 31 10.30 4.56 0.27
N LEU A 32 11.48 3.94 0.17
CA LEU A 32 12.48 3.93 1.24
C LEU A 32 13.37 5.19 1.23
N GLN A 33 13.32 6.02 0.18
CA GLN A 33 14.06 7.27 0.16
C GLN A 33 13.42 8.29 1.13
N HIS A 34 14.27 8.98 1.90
CA HIS A 34 13.80 9.89 2.95
C HIS A 34 13.07 11.14 2.43
N ASP A 35 13.22 11.50 1.16
CA ASP A 35 12.57 12.64 0.51
C ASP A 35 11.27 12.26 -0.21
N ILE A 36 11.03 10.97 -0.46
CA ILE A 36 9.80 10.48 -1.08
C ILE A 36 8.76 10.19 0.00
N ARG A 37 7.57 10.77 -0.17
CA ARG A 37 6.39 10.56 0.71
C ARG A 37 5.18 10.04 -0.03
N VAL A 38 5.14 10.22 -1.35
CA VAL A 38 4.03 9.83 -2.22
C VAL A 38 4.60 9.24 -3.50
N LEU A 39 4.08 8.07 -3.89
CA LEU A 39 4.40 7.42 -5.15
C LEU A 39 3.09 7.15 -5.90
N THR A 40 2.97 7.68 -7.11
CA THR A 40 1.81 7.43 -7.99
C THR A 40 2.17 6.38 -9.03
N LEU A 41 1.45 5.25 -9.02
CA LEU A 41 1.53 4.27 -10.11
C LEU A 41 0.55 4.66 -11.21
N ALA A 42 1.08 5.10 -12.35
CA ALA A 42 0.31 5.47 -13.53
C ALA A 42 0.40 4.40 -14.63
N GLY A 43 -0.64 4.29 -15.45
CA GLY A 43 -0.68 3.35 -16.58
C GLY A 43 -2.11 2.95 -16.97
N PRO A 44 -2.29 2.21 -18.06
CA PRO A 44 -3.61 1.81 -18.57
C PRO A 44 -4.48 1.08 -17.55
N ALA A 45 -5.80 1.09 -17.76
CA ALA A 45 -6.70 0.24 -16.99
C ALA A 45 -6.31 -1.24 -17.15
N GLY A 46 -6.46 -2.05 -16.09
CA GLY A 46 -6.18 -3.48 -16.16
C GLY A 46 -4.71 -3.92 -16.11
N VAL A 47 -3.72 -3.01 -16.21
CA VAL A 47 -2.28 -3.37 -16.19
C VAL A 47 -1.75 -3.86 -14.83
N GLY A 48 -2.61 -4.00 -13.82
CA GLY A 48 -2.22 -4.57 -12.52
C GLY A 48 -1.60 -3.60 -11.52
N LYS A 49 -1.80 -2.28 -11.66
CA LYS A 49 -1.25 -1.26 -10.75
C LYS A 49 -1.59 -1.49 -9.27
N SER A 50 -2.86 -1.80 -8.97
CA SER A 50 -3.29 -2.08 -7.60
C SER A 50 -2.61 -3.34 -7.04
N ARG A 51 -2.42 -4.36 -7.87
CA ARG A 51 -1.72 -5.59 -7.48
C ARG A 51 -0.24 -5.31 -7.20
N LEU A 52 0.41 -4.51 -8.04
CA LEU A 52 1.78 -4.08 -7.82
C LEU A 52 1.94 -3.28 -6.51
N ALA A 53 1.01 -2.35 -6.24
CA ALA A 53 1.02 -1.57 -5.00
C ALA A 53 0.86 -2.46 -3.75
N LEU A 54 -0.09 -3.41 -3.79
CA LEU A 54 -0.33 -4.34 -2.68
C LEU A 54 0.88 -5.25 -2.42
N GLU A 55 1.51 -5.77 -3.47
CA GLU A 55 2.72 -6.59 -3.36
C GLU A 55 3.87 -5.78 -2.75
N ALA A 56 4.11 -4.57 -3.25
CA ALA A 56 5.15 -3.69 -2.70
C ALA A 56 4.88 -3.33 -1.23
N ALA A 57 3.62 -3.03 -0.88
CA ALA A 57 3.21 -2.73 0.49
C ALA A 57 3.39 -3.93 1.44
N ALA A 58 3.05 -5.14 1.00
CA ALA A 58 3.25 -6.36 1.79
C ALA A 58 4.73 -6.60 2.10
N GLN A 59 5.61 -6.35 1.13
CA GLN A 59 7.06 -6.49 1.29
C GLN A 59 7.71 -5.34 2.09
N LEU A 60 7.03 -4.20 2.22
CA LEU A 60 7.48 -3.03 2.99
C LEU A 60 6.96 -3.00 4.44
N GLY A 61 6.08 -3.92 4.84
CA GLY A 61 5.41 -3.87 6.15
C GLY A 61 6.35 -3.75 7.35
N GLY A 62 7.56 -4.31 7.27
CA GLY A 62 8.58 -4.19 8.33
C GLY A 62 9.47 -2.94 8.27
N ALA A 63 9.41 -2.17 7.17
CA ALA A 63 10.24 -0.97 6.98
C ALA A 63 9.62 0.30 7.58
N PHE A 64 8.32 0.29 7.86
CA PHE A 64 7.59 1.42 8.43
C PHE A 64 7.08 1.09 9.83
N SER A 65 7.26 2.01 10.79
CA SER A 65 6.89 1.80 12.21
C SER A 65 5.40 1.48 12.43
N TYR A 66 4.53 1.91 11.50
CA TYR A 66 3.09 1.66 11.55
C TYR A 66 2.62 0.63 10.51
N GLY A 67 3.56 -0.01 9.81
CA GLY A 67 3.26 -0.97 8.75
C GLY A 67 2.62 -0.33 7.53
N ALA A 68 1.81 -1.12 6.83
CA ALA A 68 1.07 -0.70 5.65
C ALA A 68 -0.43 -1.01 5.80
N ALA A 69 -1.26 -0.25 5.10
CA ALA A 69 -2.70 -0.45 5.08
C ALA A 69 -3.26 -0.04 3.72
N PHE A 70 -4.35 -0.70 3.33
CA PHE A 70 -5.05 -0.43 2.08
C PHE A 70 -6.34 0.34 2.36
N VAL A 71 -6.56 1.43 1.63
CA VAL A 71 -7.82 2.18 1.65
C VAL A 71 -8.37 2.23 0.24
N ASP A 72 -9.52 1.58 0.05
CA ASP A 72 -10.23 1.63 -1.20
C ASP A 72 -10.98 2.97 -1.32
N LEU A 73 -10.49 3.84 -2.21
CA LEU A 73 -11.13 5.11 -2.54
C LEU A 73 -12.09 4.99 -3.74
N SER A 74 -12.20 3.81 -4.38
CA SER A 74 -13.12 3.60 -5.51
C SER A 74 -14.61 3.88 -5.21
N PRO A 75 -15.15 3.64 -3.99
CA PRO A 75 -16.54 3.99 -3.71
C PRO A 75 -16.76 5.48 -3.38
N ILE A 76 -15.69 6.26 -3.21
CA ILE A 76 -15.77 7.67 -2.77
C ILE A 76 -16.02 8.57 -3.98
N ARG A 77 -17.21 9.20 -4.00
CA ARG A 77 -17.62 10.14 -5.07
C ARG A 77 -17.45 11.60 -4.69
N ASP A 78 -17.47 11.90 -3.40
CA ASP A 78 -17.26 13.23 -2.85
C ASP A 78 -15.86 13.31 -2.23
N PRO A 79 -14.96 14.16 -2.75
CA PRO A 79 -13.62 14.35 -2.20
C PRO A 79 -13.61 14.74 -0.72
N ALA A 80 -14.66 15.40 -0.21
CA ALA A 80 -14.78 15.76 1.20
C ALA A 80 -14.87 14.53 2.13
N LEU A 81 -15.18 13.34 1.60
CA LEU A 81 -15.25 12.09 2.35
C LEU A 81 -13.92 11.34 2.42
N VAL A 82 -12.88 11.78 1.70
CA VAL A 82 -11.55 11.13 1.73
C VAL A 82 -10.94 11.11 3.14
N PRO A 83 -10.93 12.21 3.91
CA PRO A 83 -10.44 12.17 5.29
C PRO A 83 -11.19 11.15 6.16
N THR A 84 -12.51 11.05 6.00
CA THR A 84 -13.35 10.07 6.71
C THR A 84 -12.99 8.64 6.34
N ALA A 85 -12.72 8.36 5.06
CA ALA A 85 -12.28 7.05 4.61
C ALA A 85 -10.93 6.66 5.23
N LEU A 86 -9.97 7.61 5.29
CA LEU A 86 -8.67 7.42 5.93
C LEU A 86 -8.81 7.20 7.45
N MET A 87 -9.73 7.91 8.12
CA MET A 87 -9.96 7.75 9.56
C MET A 87 -10.48 6.37 9.95
N ARG A 88 -11.20 5.68 9.06
CA ARG A 88 -11.73 4.34 9.30
C ARG A 88 -10.69 3.24 9.13
N ALA A 89 -9.55 3.57 8.53
CA ALA A 89 -8.52 2.62 8.27
C ALA A 89 -7.80 2.22 9.57
N PRO A 90 -7.24 1.01 9.63
CA PRO A 90 -6.97 0.37 10.92
C PRO A 90 -5.78 0.99 11.67
N TRP A 91 -5.00 1.89 11.06
CA TRP A 91 -3.93 2.64 11.71
C TRP A 91 -4.41 3.69 12.74
N THR A 92 -5.69 4.09 12.71
CA THR A 92 -6.21 5.15 13.57
C THR A 92 -6.65 4.69 14.96
N ARG A 93 -6.73 3.38 15.22
CA ARG A 93 -7.05 2.84 16.55
C ARG A 93 -5.75 2.60 17.32
N ARG A 94 -5.23 3.64 17.96
CA ARG A 94 -4.33 3.54 19.11
C ARG A 94 -4.75 4.52 20.19
#